data_AF-A0A8T0LIA0-F1
#
_entry.id   AF-A0A8T0LIA0-F1
#
_cell.length_a   1.000
_cell.length_b   1.000
_cell.length_c   1.000
_cell.angle_alpha   90.00
_cell.angle_beta   90.00
_cell.angle_gamma   90.00
#
_symmetry.space_group_name_H-M   'P 1'
#
loop_
_entity.id
_entity.type
_entity.pdbx_description
1 polymer ?
#
loop_
_entity_poly.entity_id
_entity_poly.type
_entity_poly.pdbx_seq_one_letter_code
_entity_poly.pdbx_strand_id
1 'polypeptide(L)'
;DALPALAGRAVNGSYCGMTMVQHDAQGDVLFLHRNQHKLTGMQEYRLQSVNDTKVNISVSEALGAPQSDKYPDPVIWTHLMTYRAGISSKFYWIDAYRAAPQFPQWQPCYGRRHIDKARHFDVEEFSNLSFAGIETNLRRYAMEAAQLRQAQDFTRKEVRPTNITDE
;
A
#
# COMPACT_ATOMS: atom_id res chain seq x y z
N ASP A 1 -13.05 -6.76 22.81
CA ASP A 1 -12.42 -7.19 21.55
C ASP A 1 -12.21 -6.00 20.65
N ALA A 2 -11.00 -5.87 20.09
CA ALA A 2 -10.69 -4.83 19.12
C ALA A 2 -11.30 -5.21 17.76
N LEU A 3 -12.09 -4.30 17.19
CA LEU A 3 -12.66 -4.50 15.85
C LEU A 3 -11.58 -4.36 14.78
N PRO A 4 -11.78 -4.90 13.56
CA PRO A 4 -10.83 -4.74 12.48
C PRO A 4 -10.50 -3.25 12.22
N ALA A 5 -9.22 -2.96 12.03
CA ALA A 5 -8.71 -1.64 11.70
C ALA A 5 -8.27 -1.59 10.23
N LEU A 6 -7.98 -0.39 9.74
CA LEU A 6 -7.47 -0.18 8.39
C LEU A 6 -6.11 0.50 8.47
N ALA A 7 -5.17 0.08 7.63
CA ALA A 7 -3.94 0.81 7.38
C ALA A 7 -4.00 1.48 6.00
N GLY A 8 -3.53 2.71 5.95
CA GLY A 8 -3.69 3.56 4.79
C GLY A 8 -2.90 4.85 4.90
N ARG A 9 -3.21 5.80 4.03
CA ARG A 9 -2.58 7.13 4.04
C ARG A 9 -3.59 8.18 4.47
N ALA A 10 -3.13 9.16 5.22
CA ALA A 10 -3.85 10.39 5.48
C ALA A 10 -3.15 11.54 4.75
N VAL A 11 -3.89 12.31 3.95
CA VAL A 11 -3.41 13.46 3.18
C VAL A 11 -4.47 14.56 3.25
N ASN A 12 -4.09 15.74 3.75
CA ASN A 12 -4.97 16.93 3.86
C ASN A 12 -6.34 16.62 4.49
N GLY A 13 -6.35 15.85 5.59
CA GLY A 13 -7.58 15.46 6.30
C GLY A 13 -8.42 14.37 5.61
N SER A 14 -8.03 13.93 4.41
CA SER A 14 -8.61 12.76 3.76
C SER A 14 -7.81 11.51 4.08
N TYR A 15 -8.49 10.44 4.45
CA TYR A 15 -7.91 9.12 4.63
C TYR A 15 -8.20 8.22 3.42
N CYS A 16 -7.32 7.26 3.16
CA CYS A 16 -7.52 6.18 2.20
C CYS A 16 -6.89 4.89 2.72
N GLY A 17 -7.72 3.99 3.25
CA GLY A 17 -7.31 2.65 3.67
C GLY A 17 -7.16 1.72 2.47
N MET A 18 -6.03 1.00 2.40
CA MET A 18 -5.72 0.01 1.35
C MET A 18 -5.35 -1.37 1.91
N THR A 19 -5.17 -1.45 3.22
CA THR A 19 -4.69 -2.63 3.95
C THR A 19 -5.64 -2.90 5.12
N MET A 20 -6.09 -4.14 5.26
CA MET A 20 -6.88 -4.56 6.42
C MET A 20 -5.94 -4.89 7.58
N VAL A 21 -6.34 -4.52 8.80
CA VAL A 21 -5.58 -4.78 10.02
C VAL A 21 -6.43 -5.58 11.00
N GLN A 22 -5.87 -6.65 11.52
CA GLN A 22 -6.49 -7.51 12.52
C GLN A 22 -5.69 -7.45 13.82
N HIS A 23 -6.39 -7.60 14.93
CA HIS A 23 -5.80 -7.55 16.27
C HIS A 23 -5.85 -8.92 16.94
N ASP A 24 -4.99 -9.12 17.94
CA ASP A 24 -5.09 -10.24 18.86
C ASP A 24 -6.16 -10.01 19.94
N ALA A 25 -6.21 -10.91 20.94
CA ALA A 25 -7.16 -10.83 22.04
C ALA A 25 -6.89 -9.66 23.01
N GLN A 26 -5.66 -9.15 23.03
CA GLN A 26 -5.23 -8.01 23.84
C GLN A 26 -5.53 -6.68 23.12
N GLY A 27 -5.78 -6.72 21.81
CA GLY A 27 -6.06 -5.56 20.97
C GLY A 27 -4.82 -5.03 20.26
N ASP A 28 -3.69 -5.73 20.35
CA ASP A 28 -2.47 -5.37 19.63
C ASP A 28 -2.57 -5.80 18.17
N VAL A 29 -1.90 -5.07 17.28
CA VAL A 29 -1.90 -5.39 15.84
C VAL A 29 -1.22 -6.74 15.60
N LEU A 30 -2.00 -7.71 15.13
CA LEU A 30 -1.54 -9.07 14.83
C LEU A 30 -1.16 -9.23 13.35
N PHE A 31 -1.92 -8.63 12.44
CA PHE A 31 -1.75 -8.85 11.01
C PHE A 31 -2.15 -7.64 10.16
N LEU A 32 -1.36 -7.36 9.13
CA LEU A 32 -1.64 -6.38 8.09
C LEU A 32 -1.69 -7.08 6.72
N HIS A 33 -2.84 -7.00 6.04
CA HIS A 33 -3.01 -7.60 4.71
C HIS A 33 -3.04 -6.55 3.61
N ARG A 34 -1.99 -6.49 2.78
CA ARG A 34 -1.95 -5.62 1.59
C ARG A 34 -2.97 -6.13 0.55
N ASN A 35 -4.15 -5.53 0.53
CA ASN A 35 -5.25 -6.00 -0.35
C ASN A 35 -5.09 -5.53 -1.79
N GLN A 36 -4.87 -4.22 -1.97
CA GLN A 36 -4.96 -3.59 -3.29
C GLN A 36 -3.64 -3.51 -4.03
N HIS A 37 -2.52 -3.39 -3.30
CA HIS A 37 -1.19 -3.16 -3.86
C HIS A 37 -0.19 -4.18 -3.30
N LYS A 38 0.09 -5.20 -4.09
CA LYS A 38 1.07 -6.24 -3.76
C LYS A 38 2.48 -5.71 -3.99
N LEU A 39 3.45 -6.23 -3.24
CA LEU A 39 4.86 -5.93 -3.46
C LEU A 39 5.37 -6.76 -4.64
N THR A 40 6.02 -6.10 -5.58
CA THR A 40 6.61 -6.74 -6.77
C THR A 40 8.13 -6.69 -6.75
N GLY A 41 8.70 -5.70 -6.07
CA GLY A 41 10.12 -5.36 -6.12
C GLY A 41 10.56 -4.74 -7.45
N MET A 42 9.62 -4.38 -8.32
CA MET A 42 9.89 -3.87 -9.67
C MET A 42 9.11 -2.59 -9.91
N GLN A 43 9.65 -1.69 -10.73
CA GLN A 43 8.97 -0.43 -11.02
C GLN A 43 7.75 -0.71 -11.90
N GLU A 44 6.57 -0.59 -11.29
CA GLU A 44 5.30 -0.69 -12.01
C GLU A 44 4.89 0.69 -12.50
N TYR A 45 4.42 0.75 -13.74
CA TYR A 45 3.88 1.95 -14.36
C TYR A 45 2.39 1.76 -14.63
N ARG A 46 1.61 2.82 -14.48
CA ARG A 46 0.23 2.87 -14.93
C ARG A 46 0.12 3.78 -16.14
N LEU A 47 -0.58 3.31 -17.16
CA LEU A 47 -1.02 4.14 -18.28
C LEU A 47 -2.12 5.09 -17.78
N GLN A 48 -1.89 6.40 -17.88
CA GLN A 48 -2.91 7.42 -17.70
C GLN A 48 -3.08 8.23 -18.98
N SER A 49 -4.33 8.55 -19.33
CA SER A 49 -4.65 9.45 -20.45
C SER A 49 -4.68 10.89 -19.94
N VAL A 50 -3.74 11.71 -20.37
CA VAL A 50 -3.73 13.15 -20.11
C VAL A 50 -3.80 13.85 -21.47
N ASN A 51 -4.85 14.63 -21.71
CA ASN A 51 -5.07 15.35 -22.97
C ASN A 51 -4.84 14.46 -24.22
N ASP A 52 -5.55 13.32 -24.28
CA ASP A 52 -5.46 12.29 -25.35
C ASP A 52 -4.08 11.63 -25.54
N THR A 53 -3.10 11.96 -24.70
CA THR A 53 -1.77 11.34 -24.70
C THR A 53 -1.71 10.28 -23.60
N LYS A 54 -1.31 9.05 -23.95
CA LYS A 54 -1.05 8.00 -22.96
C LYS A 54 0.32 8.23 -22.33
N VAL A 55 0.33 8.58 -21.05
CA VAL A 55 1.56 8.75 -20.26
C VAL A 55 1.74 7.53 -19.36
N ASN A 56 2.96 6.98 -19.34
CA ASN A 56 3.36 6.02 -18.32
C ASN A 56 3.76 6.80 -17.07
N ILE A 57 2.94 6.68 -16.03
CA ILE A 57 3.20 7.32 -14.73
C ILE A 57 3.62 6.23 -13.76
N SER A 58 4.64 6.46 -12.95
CA SER A 58 5.02 5.48 -11.92
C SER A 58 3.86 5.26 -10.95
N VAL A 59 3.71 4.05 -10.40
CA VAL A 59 2.63 3.79 -9.45
C VAL A 59 2.75 4.71 -8.21
N SER A 60 3.96 5.06 -7.76
CA SER A 60 4.15 6.00 -6.64
C SER A 60 3.56 7.38 -6.92
N GLU A 61 3.90 7.99 -8.05
CA GLU A 61 3.28 9.25 -8.51
C GLU A 61 1.77 9.09 -8.65
N ALA A 62 1.35 7.97 -9.26
CA ALA A 62 -0.05 7.67 -9.47
C ALA A 62 -0.81 7.43 -8.18
N LEU A 63 -0.18 7.20 -7.02
CA LEU A 63 -0.80 7.07 -5.70
C LEU A 63 -0.76 8.38 -4.88
N GLY A 64 -0.29 9.48 -5.48
CA GLY A 64 -0.05 10.72 -4.75
C GLY A 64 1.03 10.55 -3.67
N ALA A 65 1.98 9.63 -3.88
CA ALA A 65 3.16 9.49 -3.04
C ALA A 65 4.30 10.24 -3.73
N PRO A 66 4.70 11.44 -3.26
CA PRO A 66 5.97 12.01 -3.64
C PRO A 66 7.05 11.17 -2.96
N GLN A 67 7.43 10.04 -3.57
CA GLN A 67 8.49 9.21 -3.04
C GLN A 67 9.66 9.25 -3.99
N SER A 68 10.61 10.11 -3.63
CA SER A 68 11.98 10.14 -4.14
C SER A 68 12.86 9.05 -3.51
N ASP A 69 12.27 8.10 -2.76
CA ASP A 69 13.03 7.00 -2.19
C ASP A 69 13.39 5.98 -3.27
N LYS A 70 14.46 5.22 -3.03
CA LYS A 70 15.06 4.32 -4.03
C LYS A 70 14.26 3.04 -4.25
N TYR A 71 13.06 2.91 -3.66
CA TYR A 71 12.30 1.67 -3.66
C TYR A 71 11.22 1.67 -4.74
N PRO A 72 11.08 0.57 -5.51
CA PRO A 72 10.20 0.51 -6.66
C PRO A 72 8.71 0.43 -6.30
N ASP A 73 8.35 -0.36 -5.29
CA ASP A 73 6.97 -0.41 -4.79
C ASP A 73 6.69 0.84 -3.96
N PRO A 74 5.48 1.42 -3.96
CA PRO A 74 5.14 2.59 -3.14
C PRO A 74 4.87 2.24 -1.67
N VAL A 75 4.99 3.24 -0.78
CA VAL A 75 4.37 3.17 0.56
C VAL A 75 2.87 3.33 0.42
N ILE A 76 2.12 2.35 0.90
CA ILE A 76 0.66 2.36 0.83
C ILE A 76 0.01 2.58 2.19
N TRP A 77 0.78 2.57 3.28
CA TRP A 77 0.26 2.96 4.58
C TRP A 77 1.28 3.75 5.39
N THR A 78 0.80 4.85 5.97
CA THR A 78 1.52 5.73 6.90
C THR A 78 0.73 5.96 8.17
N HIS A 79 -0.57 5.65 8.16
CA HIS A 79 -1.48 5.83 9.29
C HIS A 79 -2.33 4.57 9.52
N LEU A 80 -2.61 4.28 10.78
CA LEU A 80 -3.52 3.24 11.24
C LEU A 80 -4.83 3.90 11.69
N MET A 81 -5.95 3.47 11.12
CA MET A 81 -7.28 3.89 11.52
C MET A 81 -7.94 2.79 12.35
N THR A 82 -8.12 3.04 13.63
CA THR A 82 -8.63 2.07 14.63
C THR A 82 -9.97 2.52 15.18
N TYR A 83 -10.88 1.58 15.42
CA TYR A 83 -12.15 1.88 16.07
C TYR A 83 -11.98 2.04 17.57
N ARG A 84 -12.55 3.10 18.13
CA ARG A 84 -12.41 3.43 19.56
C ARG A 84 -13.00 2.35 20.46
N ALA A 85 -12.24 1.96 21.48
CA ALA A 85 -12.72 1.10 22.55
C ALA A 85 -13.86 1.76 23.34
N GLY A 86 -14.77 0.96 23.88
CA GLY A 86 -15.90 1.44 24.69
C GLY A 86 -17.08 2.02 23.90
N ILE A 87 -16.98 2.15 22.57
CA ILE A 87 -18.09 2.57 21.71
C ILE A 87 -18.85 1.32 21.23
N SER A 88 -20.18 1.38 21.25
CA SER A 88 -21.04 0.30 20.75
C SER A 88 -20.69 -0.08 19.31
N SER A 89 -20.53 -1.38 19.04
CA SER A 89 -20.21 -1.91 17.71
C SER A 89 -21.24 -1.58 16.62
N LYS A 90 -22.46 -1.16 16.99
CA LYS A 90 -23.47 -0.69 16.03
C LYS A 90 -23.03 0.55 15.24
N PHE A 91 -22.04 1.29 15.75
CA PHE A 91 -21.45 2.45 15.06
C PHE A 91 -20.14 2.11 14.32
N TYR A 92 -19.79 0.83 14.25
CA TYR A 92 -18.69 0.37 13.43
C TYR A 92 -19.18 0.09 12.01
N TRP A 93 -18.72 0.91 11.07
CA TRP A 93 -18.83 0.61 9.64
C TRP A 93 -17.65 1.19 8.89
N ILE A 94 -17.24 0.49 7.84
CA ILE A 94 -16.12 0.81 6.97
C ILE A 94 -16.70 1.14 5.59
N ASP A 95 -16.49 2.35 5.12
CA ASP A 95 -16.99 2.79 3.82
C ASP A 95 -16.04 2.34 2.71
N ALA A 96 -16.57 2.10 1.51
CA ALA A 96 -15.80 1.96 0.27
C ALA A 96 -16.08 3.17 -0.63
N TYR A 97 -15.06 3.93 -0.99
CA TYR A 97 -15.22 5.22 -1.65
C TYR A 97 -14.05 5.57 -2.59
N ARG A 98 -14.21 6.63 -3.38
CA ARG A 98 -13.12 7.32 -4.09
C ARG A 98 -12.79 8.61 -3.36
N ALA A 99 -11.50 8.92 -3.23
CA ALA A 99 -11.03 10.05 -2.43
C ALA A 99 -10.32 11.13 -3.25
N ALA A 100 -10.73 11.33 -4.50
CA ALA A 100 -10.24 12.44 -5.32
C ALA A 100 -10.65 13.80 -4.73
N PRO A 101 -9.78 14.83 -4.82
CA PRO A 101 -8.48 14.84 -5.52
C PRO A 101 -7.29 14.35 -4.66
N GLN A 102 -7.46 14.13 -3.35
CA GLN A 102 -6.35 13.76 -2.45
C GLN A 102 -5.74 12.41 -2.80
N PHE A 103 -6.55 11.51 -3.33
CA PHE A 103 -6.14 10.22 -3.87
C PHE A 103 -6.64 10.05 -5.30
N PRO A 104 -6.03 9.18 -6.09
CA PRO A 104 -6.36 9.00 -7.50
C PRO A 104 -7.79 8.51 -7.68
N GLN A 105 -8.51 9.05 -8.66
CA GLN A 105 -9.91 8.71 -8.89
C GLN A 105 -10.13 7.20 -9.16
N TRP A 106 -9.15 6.53 -9.77
CA TRP A 106 -9.22 5.09 -10.06
C TRP A 106 -8.96 4.21 -8.84
N GLN A 107 -8.39 4.74 -7.75
CA GLN A 107 -8.02 3.97 -6.56
C GLN A 107 -9.22 3.83 -5.62
N PRO A 108 -9.59 2.61 -5.19
CA PRO A 108 -10.62 2.44 -4.19
C PRO A 108 -10.01 2.71 -2.82
N CYS A 109 -10.72 3.41 -1.96
CA CYS A 109 -10.32 3.64 -0.58
C CYS A 109 -11.33 3.00 0.35
N TYR A 110 -10.84 2.46 1.47
CA TYR A 110 -11.66 1.92 2.53
C TYR A 110 -11.49 2.73 3.82
N GLY A 111 -12.46 2.62 4.74
CA GLY A 111 -12.40 3.26 6.06
C GLY A 111 -13.29 4.50 6.13
N ARG A 112 -12.81 5.56 6.78
CA ARG A 112 -13.53 6.84 6.88
C ARG A 112 -12.81 7.92 6.12
N ARG A 113 -13.41 8.46 5.06
CA ARG A 113 -12.76 9.47 4.22
C ARG A 113 -12.30 10.70 5.00
N HIS A 114 -13.20 11.30 5.77
CA HIS A 114 -12.97 12.58 6.45
C HIS A 114 -12.61 12.34 7.91
N ILE A 115 -11.32 12.54 8.24
CA ILE A 115 -10.78 12.21 9.57
C ILE A 115 -11.48 13.03 10.66
N ASP A 116 -11.72 14.32 10.40
CA ASP A 116 -12.43 15.25 11.29
C ASP A 116 -13.88 14.82 11.60
N LYS A 117 -14.50 14.05 10.70
CA LYS A 117 -15.87 13.55 10.86
C LYS A 117 -15.93 12.12 11.39
N ALA A 118 -14.79 11.43 11.50
CA ALA A 118 -14.70 10.04 11.93
C ALA A 118 -14.73 9.91 13.47
N ARG A 119 -15.80 10.39 14.11
CA ARG A 119 -15.92 10.53 15.59
C ARG A 119 -15.70 9.26 16.42
N HIS A 120 -15.78 8.08 15.81
CA HIS A 120 -15.63 6.79 16.47
C HIS A 120 -14.33 6.07 16.09
N PHE A 121 -13.47 6.72 15.31
CA PHE A 121 -12.20 6.19 14.89
C PHE A 121 -11.08 7.12 15.34
N ASP A 122 -9.96 6.50 15.71
CA ASP A 122 -8.69 7.19 15.89
C ASP A 122 -7.81 6.92 14.68
N VAL A 123 -6.96 7.90 14.37
CA VAL A 123 -5.99 7.82 13.29
C VAL A 123 -4.63 8.12 13.88
N GLU A 124 -3.77 7.10 13.92
CA GLU A 124 -2.42 7.17 14.48
C GLU A 124 -1.39 7.05 13.35
N GLU A 125 -0.29 7.77 13.45
CA GLU A 125 0.84 7.59 12.53
C GLU A 125 1.60 6.30 12.86
N PHE A 126 1.97 5.54 11.82
CA PHE A 126 2.80 4.35 12.01
C PHE A 126 4.17 4.67 12.60
N SER A 127 4.66 5.89 12.45
CA SER A 127 5.90 6.38 13.07
C SER A 127 5.91 6.25 14.60
N ASN A 128 4.74 6.26 15.24
CA ASN A 128 4.58 6.12 16.69
C ASN A 128 4.47 4.67 17.15
N LEU A 129 4.28 3.72 16.24
CA LEU A 129 4.11 2.32 16.55
C LEU A 129 5.47 1.62 16.69
N SER A 130 5.53 0.56 17.52
CA SER A 130 6.75 -0.23 17.75
C SER A 130 7.32 -0.89 16.50
N PHE A 131 6.53 -0.99 15.43
CA PHE A 131 6.88 -1.56 14.13
C PHE A 131 6.90 -0.51 13.00
N ALA A 132 7.12 0.78 13.29
CA ALA A 132 7.14 1.88 12.32
C ALA A 132 7.92 1.59 11.01
N GLY A 133 8.99 0.80 11.08
CA GLY A 133 9.84 0.45 9.92
C GLY A 133 9.33 -0.69 9.03
N ILE A 134 8.21 -1.34 9.35
CA ILE A 134 7.81 -2.59 8.68
C ILE A 134 7.53 -2.40 7.18
N GLU A 135 6.91 -1.30 6.74
CA GLU A 135 6.67 -1.03 5.31
C GLU A 135 7.98 -0.91 4.54
N THR A 136 8.91 -0.10 5.07
CA THR A 136 10.23 0.13 4.48
C THR A 136 11.00 -1.17 4.33
N ASN A 137 10.98 -2.01 5.38
CA ASN A 137 11.64 -3.31 5.35
C ASN A 137 11.03 -4.24 4.31
N LEU A 138 9.69 -4.33 4.24
CA LEU A 138 9.02 -5.18 3.26
C LEU A 138 9.30 -4.74 1.81
N ARG A 139 9.26 -3.43 1.53
CA ARG A 139 9.60 -2.87 0.21
C ARG A 139 11.05 -3.17 -0.18
N ARG A 140 11.98 -3.00 0.78
CA ARG A 140 13.39 -3.33 0.58
C ARG A 140 13.58 -4.82 0.25
N TYR A 141 13.00 -5.72 1.05
CA TYR A 141 13.10 -7.16 0.79
C TYR A 141 12.48 -7.57 -0.55
N ALA A 142 11.37 -6.95 -0.95
CA ALA A 142 10.76 -7.20 -2.26
C ALA A 142 11.70 -6.81 -3.41
N MET A 143 12.30 -5.62 -3.33
CA MET A 143 13.29 -5.14 -4.30
C MET A 143 14.53 -6.04 -4.36
N GLU A 144 15.14 -6.36 -3.22
CA GLU A 144 16.30 -7.26 -3.13
C GLU A 144 15.96 -8.63 -3.75
N ALA A 145 14.79 -9.20 -3.44
CA ALA A 145 14.36 -10.47 -4.02
C ALA A 145 14.13 -10.39 -5.54
N ALA A 146 13.61 -9.28 -6.06
CA ALA A 146 13.45 -9.08 -7.50
C ALA A 146 14.80 -8.99 -8.22
N GLN A 147 15.78 -8.28 -7.65
CA GLN A 147 17.13 -8.18 -8.18
C GLN A 147 17.83 -9.55 -8.22
N LEU A 148 17.70 -10.35 -7.16
CA LEU A 148 18.24 -11.70 -7.11
C LEU A 148 17.63 -12.61 -8.19
N ARG A 149 16.31 -12.55 -8.39
CA ARG A 149 15.64 -13.31 -9.46
C ARG A 149 16.15 -12.92 -10.85
N GLN A 150 16.29 -11.62 -11.12
CA GLN A 150 16.79 -11.14 -12.42
C GLN A 150 18.24 -11.59 -12.67
N ALA A 151 19.11 -11.54 -11.66
CA ALA A 151 20.48 -12.03 -11.77
C ALA A 151 20.56 -13.55 -12.02
N GLN A 152 19.68 -14.33 -11.40
CA GLN A 152 19.57 -15.77 -11.65
C GLN A 152 19.04 -16.09 -13.05
N ASP A 153 18.06 -15.33 -13.54
CA ASP A 153 17.53 -15.49 -14.90
C ASP A 153 18.58 -15.14 -15.96
N PHE A 154 19.41 -14.12 -15.71
CA PHE A 154 20.51 -13.74 -16.58
C PHE A 154 21.57 -14.84 -16.67
N THR A 155 22.05 -15.33 -15.53
CA THR A 155 23.02 -16.43 -15.48
C THR A 155 22.48 -17.72 -16.09
N ARG A 156 21.19 -18.04 -15.90
CA ARG A 156 20.54 -19.20 -16.55
C ARG A 156 20.48 -19.07 -18.07
N LYS A 157 20.29 -17.87 -18.61
CA LYS A 157 20.28 -17.61 -20.06
C LYS A 157 21.68 -17.69 -20.65
N GLU A 158 22.71 -17.22 -19.96
CA GLU A 158 24.11 -17.37 -20.40
C GLU A 158 24.59 -18.82 -20.41
N VAL A 159 24.13 -19.64 -19.46
CA VAL A 159 24.51 -21.07 -19.35
C VAL A 159 23.81 -21.95 -20.39
N ARG A 160 22.74 -21.49 -21.06
CA ARG A 160 22.10 -22.22 -22.16
C ARG A 160 22.69 -21.74 -23.50
N PRO A 161 23.61 -22.48 -24.14
CA PRO A 161 24.15 -22.06 -25.42
C PRO A 161 23.03 -22.05 -26.46
N THR A 162 22.89 -20.95 -27.18
CA THR A 162 22.15 -20.87 -28.44
C THR A 162 22.90 -21.66 -29.52
N ASN A 163 22.95 -22.99 -29.39
CA ASN A 163 23.40 -23.89 -30.44
C ASN A 163 22.24 -24.80 -30.84
N ILE A 164 21.29 -24.23 -31.57
CA ILE A 164 20.50 -24.98 -32.55
C ILE A 164 20.46 -24.09 -33.79
N THR A 165 21.50 -24.20 -34.62
CA THR A 165 21.35 -23.97 -36.06
C THR A 165 20.66 -25.21 -36.60
N ASP A 166 19.39 -25.05 -37.00
CA ASP A 166 18.70 -26.04 -37.82
C ASP A 166 19.40 -26.08 -39.18
N GLU A 167 19.97 -27.24 -39.50
CA GLU A 167 20.44 -27.63 -40.84
C GLU A 167 19.41 -28.57 -41.47
#